data_AF-A0A818T557-F1
#
_entry.id   AF-A0A818T557-F1
#
_cell.length_a   1.000
_cell.length_b   1.000
_cell.length_c   1.000
_cell.angle_alpha   90.00
_cell.angle_beta   90.00
_cell.angle_gamma   90.00
#
_symmetry.space_group_name_H-M   'P 1'
#
loop_
_entity.id
_entity.type
_entity.pdbx_description
1 polymer ?
#
loop_
_entity_poly.entity_id
_entity_poly.type
_entity_poly.pdbx_seq_one_letter_code
_entity_poly.pdbx_strand_id
1 'polypeptide(L)'
;MAFVLLLQLKSRIAVALVAAGITRQLMSTTPEYLDQLHKFQKQSKDYEQFATACIDACYQRSERYACQLLLREIPFLGNITCMQVAISFRIKSFINSRCFNQVLNRQWFSETDELKAEIEALKRKSNQMYTTIDTMNAQSKRMIPATNWMMKAMDRVKMSSQRPPPFVFSSSSEA
;
A
#
# COMPACT_ATOMS: atom_id res chain seq x y z
N MET A 1 26.39 38.40 -0.07
CA MET A 1 26.89 37.67 1.11
C MET A 1 26.02 36.46 1.46
N ALA A 2 24.71 36.62 1.72
CA ALA A 2 23.84 35.53 2.20
C ALA A 2 23.79 34.27 1.30
N PHE A 3 23.74 34.43 -0.03
CA PHE A 3 23.76 33.29 -0.96
C PHE A 3 25.07 32.49 -0.92
N VAL A 4 26.20 33.14 -0.66
CA VAL A 4 27.50 32.45 -0.55
C VAL A 4 27.51 31.54 0.69
N LEU A 5 26.92 31.99 1.78
CA LEU A 5 26.77 31.20 3.01
C LEU A 5 25.81 30.02 2.80
N LEU A 6 24.71 30.22 2.06
CA LEU A 6 23.78 29.14 1.71
C LEU A 6 24.46 27.99 0.96
N LEU A 7 25.47 28.26 0.12
CA LEU A 7 26.19 27.22 -0.62
C LEU A 7 27.10 26.35 0.28
N GLN A 8 27.57 26.90 1.40
CA GLN A 8 28.43 26.20 2.37
C GLN A 8 27.64 25.26 3.30
N LEU A 9 26.32 25.41 3.37
CA LEU A 9 25.46 24.63 4.27
C LEU A 9 25.13 23.25 3.69
N LYS A 10 25.08 22.24 4.60
CA LYS A 10 24.77 20.84 4.26
C LYS A 10 23.33 20.63 3.76
N SER A 11 22.37 21.43 4.24
CA SER A 11 20.98 21.39 3.78
C SER A 11 20.58 22.73 3.20
N ARG A 12 20.87 22.91 1.91
CA ARG A 12 20.67 24.18 1.19
C ARG A 12 19.18 24.52 1.03
N ILE A 13 18.35 23.51 0.78
CA ILE A 13 16.91 23.67 0.53
C ILE A 13 16.22 24.16 1.81
N ALA A 14 16.42 23.48 2.93
CA ALA A 14 15.75 23.86 4.18
C ALA A 14 16.18 25.23 4.69
N VAL A 15 17.46 25.56 4.62
CA VAL A 15 17.94 26.88 5.07
C VAL A 15 17.40 27.98 4.15
N ALA A 16 17.30 27.74 2.84
CA ALA A 16 16.66 28.70 1.93
C ALA A 16 15.17 28.92 2.28
N LEU A 17 14.43 27.87 2.61
CA LEU A 17 13.03 27.98 3.06
C LEU A 17 12.91 28.74 4.38
N VAL A 18 13.79 28.47 5.35
CA VAL A 18 13.83 29.20 6.63
C VAL A 18 14.19 30.67 6.41
N ALA A 19 15.16 30.97 5.55
CA ALA A 19 15.53 32.34 5.21
C ALA A 19 14.36 33.09 4.54
N ALA A 20 13.61 32.44 3.64
CA ALA A 20 12.39 32.97 3.06
C ALA A 20 11.31 33.24 4.12
N GLY A 21 11.19 32.36 5.11
CA GLY A 21 10.30 32.50 6.25
C GLY A 21 10.64 33.67 7.17
N ILE A 22 11.91 33.78 7.56
CA ILE A 22 12.42 34.85 8.43
C ILE A 22 12.26 36.21 7.74
N THR A 23 12.61 36.31 6.45
CA THR A 23 12.45 37.56 5.68
C THR A 23 10.98 37.97 5.58
N ARG A 24 10.04 37.02 5.48
CA ARG A 24 8.60 37.31 5.53
C ARG A 24 8.13 37.82 6.88
N GLN A 25 8.61 37.23 7.98
CA GLN A 25 8.29 37.70 9.31
C GLN A 25 8.84 39.11 9.54
N LEU A 26 10.09 39.36 9.13
CA LEU A 26 10.70 40.68 9.20
C LEU A 26 9.89 41.72 8.43
N MET A 27 9.43 41.41 7.21
CA MET A 27 8.53 42.30 6.46
C MET A 27 7.26 42.65 7.23
N SER A 28 6.65 41.69 7.91
CA SER A 28 5.43 41.92 8.70
C SER A 28 5.69 42.79 9.93
N THR A 29 6.89 42.74 10.51
CA THR A 29 7.25 43.49 11.73
C THR A 29 7.75 44.91 11.43
N THR A 30 8.34 45.16 10.26
CA THR A 30 8.93 46.46 9.90
C THR A 30 8.23 47.12 8.69
N PRO A 31 6.96 47.56 8.82
CA PRO A 31 6.24 48.17 7.70
C PRO A 31 6.68 49.60 7.36
N GLU A 32 7.45 50.25 8.24
CA GLU A 32 7.75 51.69 8.18
C GLU A 32 8.70 52.09 7.03
N TYR A 33 9.45 51.14 6.47
CA TYR A 33 10.45 51.39 5.42
C TYR A 33 10.09 50.67 4.12
N LEU A 34 9.37 51.34 3.22
CA LEU A 34 8.92 50.80 1.92
C LEU A 34 10.07 50.26 1.05
N ASP A 35 11.22 50.93 1.01
CA ASP A 35 12.38 50.49 0.22
C ASP A 35 13.01 49.20 0.78
N GLN A 36 12.97 49.02 2.10
CA GLN A 36 13.42 47.78 2.76
C GLN A 36 12.43 46.64 2.54
N LEU A 37 11.13 46.92 2.59
CA LEU A 37 10.08 45.95 2.28
C LEU A 37 10.26 45.36 0.88
N HIS A 38 10.49 46.21 -0.13
CA HIS A 38 10.71 45.74 -1.50
C HIS A 38 11.97 44.86 -1.61
N LYS A 39 13.05 45.21 -0.90
CA LYS A 39 14.28 44.40 -0.83
C LYS A 39 14.03 43.04 -0.16
N PHE A 40 13.33 43.00 0.97
CA PHE A 40 13.00 41.76 1.67
C PHE A 40 12.03 40.89 0.86
N GLN A 41 11.08 41.50 0.15
CA GLN A 41 10.15 40.77 -0.70
C GLN A 41 10.89 40.10 -1.86
N LYS A 42 11.83 40.82 -2.48
CA LYS A 42 12.69 40.27 -3.52
C LYS A 42 13.56 39.13 -2.96
N GLN A 43 14.24 39.35 -1.85
CA GLN A 43 15.07 38.31 -1.22
C GLN A 43 14.28 37.05 -0.84
N SER A 44 13.09 37.23 -0.25
CA SER A 44 12.21 36.10 0.09
C SER A 44 11.86 35.29 -1.17
N LYS A 45 11.45 35.95 -2.25
CA LYS A 45 11.17 35.30 -3.53
C LYS A 45 12.40 34.60 -4.11
N ASP A 46 13.57 35.22 -4.07
CA ASP A 46 14.81 34.64 -4.59
C ASP A 46 15.18 33.36 -3.82
N TYR A 47 15.01 33.34 -2.49
CA TYR A 47 15.22 32.13 -1.69
C TYR A 47 14.21 31.03 -2.00
N GLU A 48 12.94 31.36 -2.22
CA GLU A 48 11.91 30.39 -2.61
C GLU A 48 12.19 29.78 -3.98
N GLN A 49 12.55 30.60 -4.96
CA GLN A 49 12.93 30.15 -6.28
C GLN A 49 14.17 29.25 -6.22
N PHE A 50 15.17 29.63 -5.44
CA PHE A 50 16.37 28.81 -5.24
C PHE A 50 16.03 27.44 -4.62
N ALA A 51 15.21 27.41 -3.57
CA ALA A 51 14.78 26.16 -2.94
C ALA A 51 14.00 25.27 -3.92
N THR A 52 13.10 25.87 -4.71
CA THR A 52 12.28 25.17 -5.70
C THR A 52 13.14 24.61 -6.84
N ALA A 53 14.05 25.42 -7.39
CA ALA A 53 14.99 24.98 -8.43
C ALA A 53 15.90 23.84 -7.95
N CYS A 54 16.37 23.91 -6.69
CA CYS A 54 17.20 22.85 -6.11
C CYS A 54 16.44 21.53 -5.99
N ILE A 55 15.20 21.55 -5.48
CA ILE A 55 14.42 20.31 -5.35
C ILE A 55 14.04 19.75 -6.73
N ASP A 56 13.71 20.61 -7.70
CA ASP A 56 13.38 20.19 -9.05
C ASP A 56 14.60 19.55 -9.75
N ALA A 57 15.79 20.12 -9.57
CA ALA A 57 17.03 19.51 -10.07
C ALA A 57 17.33 18.16 -9.40
N CYS A 58 17.10 18.03 -8.10
CA CYS A 58 17.21 16.76 -7.39
C CYS A 58 16.19 15.74 -7.91
N TYR A 59 14.96 16.18 -8.18
CA TYR A 59 13.87 15.35 -8.67
C TYR A 59 14.14 14.82 -10.09
N GLN A 60 14.67 15.68 -10.98
CA GLN A 60 15.08 15.28 -12.33
C GLN A 60 16.17 14.20 -12.31
N ARG A 61 17.11 14.26 -11.35
CA ARG A 61 18.18 13.27 -11.22
C ARG A 61 17.69 11.96 -10.62
N SER A 62 16.94 12.04 -9.53
CA SER A 62 16.31 10.87 -8.93
C SER A 62 15.12 11.28 -8.08
N GLU A 63 13.95 10.91 -8.59
CA GLU A 63 12.67 11.11 -7.95
C GLU A 63 12.61 10.48 -6.54
N ARG A 64 13.13 9.26 -6.38
CA ARG A 64 13.06 8.52 -5.11
C ARG A 64 13.92 9.17 -4.03
N TYR A 65 15.13 9.60 -4.37
CA TYR A 65 16.01 10.29 -3.43
C TYR A 65 15.55 11.71 -3.13
N ALA A 66 14.97 12.42 -4.10
CA ALA A 66 14.39 13.75 -3.86
C ALA A 66 13.23 13.68 -2.85
N CYS A 67 12.34 12.68 -2.99
CA CYS A 67 11.29 12.41 -2.02
C CYS A 67 11.83 12.12 -0.61
N GLN A 68 12.86 11.28 -0.50
CA GLN A 68 13.51 11.00 0.78
C GLN A 68 14.19 12.24 1.38
N LEU A 69 14.76 13.11 0.55
CA LEU A 69 15.39 14.36 0.98
C LEU A 69 14.37 15.31 1.61
N LEU A 70 13.12 15.34 1.11
CA LEU A 70 12.04 16.15 1.68
C LEU A 70 11.60 15.65 3.06
N LEU A 71 11.54 14.33 3.25
CA LEU A 71 11.11 13.68 4.49
C LEU A 71 12.22 13.57 5.53
N ARG A 72 13.47 13.81 5.15
CA ARG A 72 14.61 13.76 6.04
C ARG A 72 14.50 14.83 7.14
N GLU A 73 14.71 14.40 8.38
CA GLU A 73 14.83 15.30 9.53
C GLU A 73 16.18 16.03 9.52
N ILE A 74 16.12 17.30 9.89
CA ILE A 74 17.28 18.18 9.88
C ILE A 74 17.65 18.54 11.33
N PRO A 75 18.74 17.97 11.87
CA PRO A 75 19.02 18.09 13.30
C PRO A 75 19.36 19.51 13.73
N PHE A 76 20.03 20.28 12.86
CA PHE A 76 20.40 21.67 13.18
C PHE A 76 19.22 22.65 13.16
N LEU A 77 18.05 22.24 12.65
CA LEU A 77 16.80 23.02 12.68
C LEU A 77 15.80 22.48 13.73
N GLY A 78 16.26 21.65 14.66
CA GLY A 78 15.40 21.06 15.70
C GLY A 78 14.63 19.82 15.23
N ASN A 79 15.25 18.97 14.42
CA ASN A 79 14.69 17.72 13.87
C ASN A 79 13.42 17.93 13.03
N ILE A 80 13.25 19.12 12.44
CA ILE A 80 12.14 19.38 11.53
C ILE A 80 12.46 18.90 10.11
N THR A 81 11.42 18.53 9.37
CA THR A 81 11.55 18.14 7.95
C THR A 81 11.46 19.36 7.03
N CYS A 82 12.01 19.23 5.81
CA CYS A 82 11.87 20.29 4.79
C CYS A 82 10.39 20.60 4.49
N MET A 83 9.54 19.56 4.51
CA MET A 83 8.10 19.72 4.30
C MET A 83 7.43 20.56 5.39
N GLN A 84 7.72 20.26 6.66
CA GLN A 84 7.16 21.02 7.78
C GLN A 84 7.53 22.50 7.68
N VAL A 85 8.80 22.81 7.39
CA VAL A 85 9.27 24.19 7.18
C VAL A 85 8.48 24.90 6.07
N ALA A 86 8.30 24.24 4.92
CA ALA A 86 7.57 24.82 3.79
C ALA A 86 6.11 25.14 4.13
N ILE A 87 5.46 24.26 4.89
CA ILE A 87 4.08 24.43 5.35
C ILE A 87 3.99 25.56 6.38
N SER A 88 4.88 25.58 7.38
CA SER A 88 4.90 26.59 8.44
C SER A 88 5.05 28.01 7.88
N PHE A 89 5.92 28.20 6.88
CA PHE A 89 6.14 29.50 6.25
C PHE A 89 5.23 29.79 5.04
N ARG A 90 4.27 28.90 4.74
CA ARG A 90 3.30 29.01 3.64
C ARG A 90 3.98 29.31 2.30
N ILE A 91 5.02 28.55 1.97
CA ILE A 91 5.81 28.73 0.75
C ILE A 91 5.10 28.02 -0.41
N LYS A 92 4.15 28.73 -1.04
CA LYS A 92 3.25 28.17 -2.06
C LYS A 92 3.99 27.59 -3.27
N SER A 93 5.03 28.29 -3.75
CA SER A 93 5.83 27.85 -4.91
C SER A 93 6.45 26.48 -4.68
N PHE A 94 6.92 26.21 -3.46
CA PHE A 94 7.54 24.95 -3.09
C PHE A 94 6.52 23.84 -2.86
N ILE A 95 5.38 24.16 -2.22
CA ILE A 95 4.28 23.20 -1.99
C ILE A 95 3.68 22.72 -3.32
N ASN A 96 3.64 23.59 -4.34
CA ASN A 96 3.16 23.23 -5.67
C ASN A 96 4.17 22.43 -6.51
N SER A 97 5.38 22.13 -5.99
CA SER A 97 6.34 21.30 -6.71
C SER A 97 5.82 19.86 -6.86
N ARG A 98 6.17 19.22 -7.98
CA ARG A 98 5.81 17.82 -8.28
C ARG A 98 6.32 16.85 -7.22
N CYS A 99 7.50 17.12 -6.66
CA CYS A 99 8.09 16.29 -5.62
C CYS A 99 7.23 16.28 -4.34
N PHE A 100 6.64 17.43 -3.98
CA PHE A 100 5.78 17.55 -2.80
C PHE A 100 4.49 16.73 -2.97
N ASN A 101 3.81 16.91 -4.10
CA ASN A 101 2.59 16.15 -4.44
C ASN A 101 2.85 14.64 -4.50
N GLN A 102 4.01 14.22 -5.01
CA GLN A 102 4.32 12.80 -5.07
C GLN A 102 4.55 12.20 -3.68
N VAL A 103 5.25 12.90 -2.79
CA VAL A 103 5.43 12.43 -1.41
C VAL A 103 4.08 12.31 -0.71
N LEU A 104 3.18 13.29 -0.88
CA LEU A 104 1.82 13.22 -0.35
C LEU A 104 1.05 12.02 -0.91
N ASN A 105 1.11 11.79 -2.22
CA ASN A 105 0.48 10.63 -2.84
C ASN A 105 1.04 9.31 -2.26
N ARG A 106 2.37 9.19 -2.12
CA ARG A 106 2.98 7.99 -1.53
C ARG A 106 2.52 7.76 -0.10
N GLN A 107 2.43 8.82 0.71
CA GLN A 107 1.95 8.72 2.08
C GLN A 107 0.47 8.30 2.11
N TRP A 108 -0.37 8.92 1.27
CA TRP A 108 -1.81 8.65 1.22
C TRP A 108 -2.14 7.25 0.71
N PHE A 109 -1.44 6.77 -0.32
CA PHE A 109 -1.71 5.46 -0.92
C PHE A 109 -1.06 4.29 -0.17
N SER A 110 -0.07 4.54 0.70
CA SER A 110 0.57 3.48 1.49
C SER A 110 -0.45 2.64 2.28
N GLU A 111 -1.39 3.31 2.95
CA GLU A 111 -2.46 2.67 3.72
C GLU A 111 -3.45 1.91 2.84
N THR A 112 -3.73 2.43 1.63
CA THR A 112 -4.64 1.76 0.70
C THR A 112 -4.04 0.50 0.07
N ASP A 113 -2.73 0.46 -0.12
CA ASP A 113 -2.05 -0.68 -0.72
C ASP A 113 -1.90 -1.83 0.28
N GLU A 114 -1.70 -1.53 1.56
CA GLU A 114 -1.77 -2.51 2.65
C GLU A 114 -3.17 -3.16 2.74
N LEU A 115 -4.23 -2.34 2.71
CA LEU A 115 -5.61 -2.84 2.72
C LEU A 115 -5.93 -3.68 1.48
N LYS A 116 -5.47 -3.29 0.29
CA LYS A 116 -5.63 -4.10 -0.93
C LYS A 116 -4.91 -5.44 -0.82
N ALA A 117 -3.69 -5.46 -0.28
CA ALA A 117 -2.93 -6.68 -0.10
C ALA A 117 -3.64 -7.66 0.86
N GLU A 118 -4.25 -7.14 1.92
CA GLU A 118 -5.04 -7.93 2.87
C GLU A 118 -6.31 -8.51 2.24
N ILE A 119 -7.04 -7.69 1.46
CA ILE A 119 -8.21 -8.15 0.70
C ILE A 119 -7.83 -9.24 -0.31
N GLU A 120 -6.71 -9.10 -1.01
CA GLU A 120 -6.24 -10.14 -1.93
C GLU A 120 -5.83 -11.42 -1.21
N ALA A 121 -5.20 -11.32 -0.04
CA ALA A 121 -4.87 -12.48 0.79
C ALA A 121 -6.14 -13.23 1.26
N LEU A 122 -7.18 -12.50 1.65
CA LEU A 122 -8.48 -13.07 2.02
C LEU A 122 -9.18 -13.72 0.83
N LYS A 123 -9.14 -13.10 -0.35
CA LYS A 123 -9.66 -13.71 -1.59
C LYS A 123 -8.95 -15.01 -1.94
N ARG A 124 -7.63 -15.08 -1.77
CA ARG A 124 -6.85 -16.32 -2.00
C ARG A 124 -7.27 -17.41 -1.04
N LYS A 125 -7.41 -17.12 0.26
CA LYS A 125 -7.90 -18.08 1.27
C LYS A 125 -9.29 -18.61 0.93
N SER A 126 -10.20 -17.72 0.53
CA SER A 126 -11.56 -18.09 0.11
C SER A 126 -11.54 -19.05 -1.08
N ASN A 127 -10.79 -18.73 -2.15
CA ASN A 127 -10.65 -19.61 -3.32
C ASN A 127 -10.02 -20.98 -2.97
N GLN A 128 -9.06 -21.00 -2.04
CA GLN A 128 -8.45 -22.24 -1.56
C GLN A 128 -9.46 -23.10 -0.79
N MET A 129 -10.35 -22.48 -0.02
CA MET A 129 -11.43 -23.18 0.68
C MET A 129 -12.44 -23.79 -0.30
N TYR A 130 -12.88 -23.03 -1.31
CA TYR A 130 -13.78 -23.55 -2.35
C TYR A 130 -13.19 -24.73 -3.13
N THR A 131 -11.92 -24.64 -3.54
CA THR A 131 -11.24 -25.76 -4.23
C THR A 131 -11.08 -26.99 -3.33
N THR A 132 -10.86 -26.81 -2.03
CA THR A 132 -10.81 -27.93 -1.07
C THR A 132 -12.18 -28.62 -0.98
N ILE A 133 -13.26 -27.85 -0.85
CA ILE A 133 -14.63 -28.38 -0.83
C ILE A 133 -14.93 -29.14 -2.12
N ASP A 134 -14.57 -28.59 -3.28
CA ASP A 134 -14.78 -29.26 -4.58
C ASP A 134 -14.03 -30.59 -4.68
N THR A 135 -12.79 -30.66 -4.19
CA THR A 135 -12.03 -31.92 -4.15
C THR A 135 -12.65 -32.95 -3.21
N MET A 136 -13.12 -32.54 -2.02
CA MET A 136 -13.82 -33.43 -1.09
C MET A 136 -15.14 -33.93 -1.68
N ASN A 137 -15.88 -33.05 -2.37
CA ASN A 137 -17.14 -33.40 -3.01
C ASN A 137 -16.93 -34.34 -4.22
N ALA A 138 -15.85 -34.14 -4.99
CA ALA A 138 -15.42 -35.04 -6.05
C ALA A 138 -14.97 -36.42 -5.52
N GLN A 139 -14.25 -36.46 -4.39
CA GLN A 139 -13.89 -37.71 -3.71
C GLN A 139 -15.13 -38.45 -3.19
N SER A 140 -16.07 -37.74 -2.56
CA SER A 140 -17.35 -38.30 -2.12
C SER A 140 -18.12 -38.92 -3.29
N LYS A 141 -18.26 -38.19 -4.41
CA LYS A 141 -18.90 -38.71 -5.63
C LYS A 141 -18.23 -39.97 -6.20
N ARG A 142 -16.92 -40.17 -6.02
CA ARG A 142 -16.22 -41.41 -6.41
C ARG A 142 -16.47 -42.58 -5.46
N MET A 143 -16.75 -42.32 -4.18
CA MET A 143 -17.04 -43.37 -3.19
C MET A 143 -18.47 -43.92 -3.29
N ILE A 144 -19.44 -43.09 -3.69
CA ILE A 144 -20.86 -43.48 -3.82
C ILE A 144 -21.07 -44.71 -4.75
N PRO A 145 -20.45 -44.85 -5.93
CA PRO A 145 -20.62 -46.06 -6.76
C PRO A 145 -19.96 -47.31 -6.15
N ALA A 146 -18.90 -47.17 -5.35
CA ALA A 146 -18.23 -48.29 -4.69
C ALA A 146 -19.10 -48.90 -3.58
N THR A 147 -19.74 -48.07 -2.77
CA THR A 147 -20.68 -48.53 -1.73
C THR A 147 -21.94 -49.15 -2.34
N ASN A 148 -22.42 -48.59 -3.47
CA ASN A 148 -23.57 -49.11 -4.19
C ASN A 148 -23.29 -50.47 -4.85
N TRP A 149 -22.06 -50.69 -5.34
CA TRP A 149 -21.61 -52.01 -5.82
C TRP A 149 -21.50 -53.03 -4.69
N MET A 150 -20.97 -52.61 -3.54
CA MET A 150 -20.85 -53.46 -2.34
C MET A 150 -22.22 -53.88 -1.78
N MET A 151 -23.20 -52.97 -1.71
CA MET A 151 -24.58 -53.33 -1.34
C MET A 151 -25.21 -54.30 -2.34
N LYS A 152 -25.05 -54.07 -3.65
CA LYS A 152 -25.52 -55.01 -4.69
C LYS A 152 -24.86 -56.38 -4.61
N ALA A 153 -23.61 -56.46 -4.16
CA ALA A 153 -22.91 -57.72 -3.95
C ALA A 153 -23.42 -58.45 -2.69
N MET A 154 -23.68 -57.72 -1.59
CA MET A 154 -24.25 -58.29 -0.37
C MET A 154 -25.68 -58.80 -0.57
N ASP A 155 -26.51 -58.12 -1.38
CA ASP A 155 -27.85 -58.59 -1.71
C ASP A 155 -27.84 -59.87 -2.56
N ARG A 156 -26.86 -60.04 -3.47
CA ARG A 156 -26.69 -61.31 -4.21
C ARG A 156 -26.29 -62.46 -3.30
N VAL A 157 -25.44 -62.22 -2.30
CA VAL A 157 -25.04 -63.24 -1.32
C VAL A 157 -26.22 -63.62 -0.41
N LYS A 158 -27.09 -62.67 -0.04
CA LYS A 158 -28.35 -62.96 0.67
C LYS A 158 -29.32 -63.78 -0.18
N MET A 159 -29.43 -63.51 -1.48
CA MET A 159 -30.25 -64.32 -2.39
C MET A 159 -29.71 -65.74 -2.60
N SER A 160 -28.38 -65.96 -2.56
CA SER A 160 -27.81 -67.31 -2.62
C SER A 160 -27.91 -68.11 -1.31
N SER A 161 -28.30 -67.47 -0.20
CA SER A 161 -28.46 -68.11 1.11
C SER A 161 -29.90 -68.59 1.39
N GLN A 162 -30.85 -68.33 0.49
CA GLN A 162 -32.17 -68.97 0.56
C GLN A 162 -32.03 -70.41 0.07
N ARG A 163 -31.97 -71.37 1.00
CA ARG A 163 -32.03 -72.80 0.67
C ARG A 163 -33.31 -73.08 -0.13
N PRO A 164 -33.26 -73.89 -1.21
CA PRO A 164 -34.47 -74.33 -1.87
C PRO A 164 -35.34 -75.12 -0.86
N PRO A 165 -36.67 -75.03 -0.93
CA PRO A 165 -37.54 -75.82 -0.08
C PRO A 165 -37.27 -77.32 -0.29
N PRO A 166 -37.38 -78.15 0.76
CA PRO A 166 -37.09 -79.57 0.63
C PRO A 166 -38.00 -80.20 -0.42
N PHE A 167 -37.39 -80.90 -1.38
CA PHE A 167 -38.09 -81.74 -2.34
C PHE A 167 -38.92 -82.79 -1.58
N VAL A 168 -40.23 -82.65 -1.63
CA VAL A 168 -41.16 -83.71 -1.21
C VAL A 168 -41.20 -84.73 -2.34
N PHE A 169 -40.59 -85.90 -2.12
CA PHE A 169 -40.78 -87.06 -2.98
C PHE A 169 -42.19 -87.60 -2.73
N SER A 170 -43.12 -87.31 -3.66
CA SER A 170 -44.38 -88.03 -3.74
C SER A 170 -44.11 -89.40 -4.36
N SER A 171 -44.09 -90.44 -3.54
CA SER A 171 -44.12 -91.83 -3.99
C SER A 171 -45.47 -92.11 -4.65
N SER A 172 -45.48 -92.31 -5.96
CA SER A 172 -46.52 -93.05 -6.64
C SER A 172 -46.43 -94.51 -6.22
N SER A 173 -47.44 -94.99 -5.50
CA SER A 173 -47.75 -96.41 -5.36
C SER A 173 -49.11 -96.62 -6.02
N GLU A 174 -49.12 -97.43 -7.07
CA GLU A 174 -50.31 -97.94 -7.75
C GLU A 174 -51.16 -98.81 -6.81
N ALA A 175 -52.48 -98.62 -6.87
CA ALA A 175 -53.54 -99.65 -6.90
C ALA A 175 -54.91 -98.96 -7.05
#